data_AF-A0A6J5THR5-F1
#
_entry.id   AF-A0A6J5THR5-F1
#
_cell.length_a   1.000
_cell.length_b   1.000
_cell.length_c   1.000
_cell.angle_alpha   90.00
_cell.angle_beta   90.00
_cell.angle_gamma   90.00
#
_symmetry.space_group_name_H-M   'P 1'
#
loop_
_entity.id
_entity.type
_entity.pdbx_description
1 polymer ?
#
loop_
_entity_poly.entity_id
_entity_poly.type
_entity_poly.pdbx_seq_one_letter_code
_entity_poly.pdbx_strand_id
1 'polypeptide(L)'
;MDIVISIASKIAESLVTPIGREFGYLIYYDTNMKDLKDELKQLFEMKDRVQESVKAAKRNGEVINYDVQSWQTSVDKLIQKVLHFEEEVSMKRRCLYRWNISRKATKITQDVLYLQKEGTFNNVAHPAPPPMIWSTFKEGFKDFKSRMTHVNRVTEVLKNEEVRMIGICGMGGCG
;
A
#
# COMPACT_ATOMS: atom_id res chain seq x y z
N MET A 1 1.67 -14.15 6.75
CA MET A 1 0.85 -15.38 6.81
C MET A 1 0.73 -15.94 8.22
N ASP A 2 1.81 -16.12 8.98
CA ASP A 2 1.72 -16.82 10.30
C ASP A 2 0.83 -16.12 11.34
N ILE A 3 0.90 -14.80 11.44
CA ILE A 3 0.04 -14.00 12.34
C ILE A 3 -1.43 -14.13 11.92
N VAL A 4 -1.70 -14.15 10.62
CA VAL A 4 -3.05 -14.24 10.05
C VAL A 4 -3.67 -15.61 10.32
N ILE A 5 -2.90 -16.68 10.09
CA ILE A 5 -3.33 -18.05 10.36
C ILE A 5 -3.55 -18.25 11.85
N SER A 6 -2.66 -17.70 12.70
CA SER A 6 -2.80 -17.74 14.16
C SER A 6 -4.09 -17.06 14.64
N ILE A 7 -4.38 -15.84 14.14
CA ILE A 7 -5.59 -15.09 14.48
C ILE A 7 -6.84 -15.86 14.05
N ALA A 8 -6.89 -16.29 12.78
CA ALA A 8 -8.05 -17.00 12.24
C ALA A 8 -8.26 -18.37 12.91
N SER A 9 -7.18 -19.05 13.31
CA SER A 9 -7.23 -20.35 14.01
C SER A 9 -7.82 -20.21 15.41
N LYS A 10 -7.37 -19.22 16.18
CA LYS A 10 -7.86 -19.03 17.56
C LYS A 10 -9.29 -18.52 17.63
N ILE A 11 -9.71 -17.69 16.66
CA ILE A 11 -11.13 -17.35 16.50
C ILE A 11 -11.95 -18.63 16.27
N ALA A 12 -11.45 -19.57 15.44
CA ALA A 12 -12.12 -20.84 15.19
C ALA A 12 -12.21 -21.72 16.44
N GLU A 13 -11.17 -21.79 17.27
CA GLU A 13 -11.20 -22.53 18.54
C GLU A 13 -12.30 -22.02 19.49
N SER A 14 -12.56 -20.71 19.49
CA SER A 14 -13.61 -20.11 20.32
C SER A 14 -15.04 -20.57 19.94
N LEU A 15 -15.24 -21.04 18.70
CA LEU A 15 -16.51 -21.54 18.17
C LEU A 15 -16.79 -23.00 18.56
N VAL A 16 -15.77 -23.77 18.95
CA VAL A 16 -15.89 -25.23 19.14
C VAL A 16 -16.45 -25.60 20.53
N THR A 17 -16.47 -24.67 21.49
CA THR A 17 -16.97 -24.96 22.85
C THR A 17 -18.52 -25.01 22.89
N PRO A 18 -19.18 -26.19 22.96
CA PRO A 18 -20.63 -26.25 22.98
C PRO A 18 -21.13 -26.12 24.42
N ILE A 19 -22.04 -25.20 24.68
CA ILE A 19 -22.84 -25.21 25.92
C ILE A 19 -24.31 -25.12 25.50
N GLY A 20 -25.08 -26.08 25.99
CA GLY A 20 -26.36 -26.52 25.44
C GLY A 20 -27.50 -25.50 25.40
N ARG A 21 -28.56 -25.97 24.71
CA ARG A 21 -29.90 -25.41 24.52
C ARG A 21 -30.30 -24.41 25.59
N GLU A 22 -30.30 -23.15 25.21
CA GLU A 22 -31.28 -22.08 25.50
C GLU A 22 -30.68 -20.80 24.86
N PHE A 23 -31.53 -19.93 24.30
CA PHE A 23 -31.22 -18.59 23.72
C PHE A 23 -30.71 -18.48 22.26
N GLY A 24 -31.58 -17.93 21.40
CA GLY A 24 -31.22 -17.45 20.04
C GLY A 24 -30.13 -16.37 20.01
N TYR A 25 -29.80 -15.73 21.14
CA TYR A 25 -28.67 -14.79 21.26
C TYR A 25 -27.28 -15.46 21.15
N LEU A 26 -27.19 -16.77 21.44
CA LEU A 26 -25.96 -17.54 21.24
C LEU A 26 -25.70 -17.85 19.76
N ILE A 27 -26.75 -18.02 18.95
CA ILE A 27 -26.65 -18.28 17.51
C ILE A 27 -26.02 -17.09 16.78
N TYR A 28 -26.35 -15.85 17.18
CA TYR A 28 -25.72 -14.65 16.63
C TYR A 28 -24.24 -14.51 17.02
N TYR A 29 -23.82 -15.04 18.17
CA TYR A 29 -22.40 -15.00 18.54
C TYR A 29 -21.56 -15.83 17.57
N ASP A 30 -21.92 -17.10 17.36
CA ASP A 30 -21.16 -17.99 16.48
C ASP A 30 -21.18 -17.51 15.03
N THR A 31 -22.34 -17.03 14.57
CA THR A 31 -22.49 -16.46 13.22
C THR A 31 -21.64 -15.21 13.04
N ASN A 32 -21.74 -14.22 13.93
CA ASN A 32 -20.97 -12.97 13.82
C ASN A 32 -19.46 -13.20 13.89
N MET A 33 -19.04 -14.19 14.68
CA MET A 33 -17.63 -14.54 14.82
C MET A 33 -17.10 -15.27 13.58
N LYS A 34 -17.91 -16.15 12.98
CA LYS A 34 -17.61 -16.77 11.70
C LYS A 34 -17.51 -15.72 10.59
N ASP A 35 -18.49 -14.82 10.50
CA ASP A 35 -18.49 -13.73 9.51
C ASP A 35 -17.22 -12.86 9.66
N LEU A 36 -16.85 -12.48 10.88
CA LEU A 36 -15.61 -11.75 11.14
C LEU A 36 -14.38 -12.51 10.61
N LYS A 37 -14.30 -13.82 10.88
CA LYS A 37 -13.18 -14.65 10.42
C LYS A 37 -13.09 -14.70 8.90
N ASP A 38 -14.22 -14.91 8.24
CA ASP A 38 -14.28 -15.03 6.78
C ASP A 38 -13.93 -13.69 6.11
N GLU A 39 -14.42 -12.57 6.66
CA GLU A 39 -14.09 -11.23 6.16
C GLU A 39 -12.63 -10.84 6.41
N LEU A 40 -12.06 -11.20 7.57
CA LEU A 40 -10.64 -10.98 7.84
C LEU A 40 -9.76 -11.74 6.85
N LYS A 41 -10.10 -13.00 6.55
CA LYS A 41 -9.38 -13.81 5.57
C LYS A 41 -9.34 -13.11 4.21
N GLN A 42 -10.48 -12.62 3.72
CA GLN A 42 -10.57 -11.89 2.45
C GLN A 42 -9.74 -10.60 2.46
N LEU A 43 -9.79 -9.83 3.54
CA LEU A 43 -8.99 -8.61 3.67
C LEU A 43 -7.48 -8.91 3.64
N PHE A 44 -7.04 -10.02 4.25
CA PHE A 44 -5.64 -10.41 4.22
C PHE A 44 -5.18 -10.85 2.84
N GLU A 45 -5.98 -11.63 2.13
CA GLU A 45 -5.69 -11.97 0.73
C GLU A 45 -5.60 -10.72 -0.14
N MET A 46 -6.46 -9.72 0.10
CA MET A 46 -6.39 -8.43 -0.57
C MET A 46 -5.11 -7.66 -0.22
N LYS A 47 -4.73 -7.61 1.06
CA LYS A 47 -3.48 -6.99 1.51
C LYS A 47 -2.26 -7.61 0.82
N ASP A 48 -2.21 -8.94 0.75
CA ASP A 48 -1.10 -9.66 0.11
C ASP A 48 -1.01 -9.30 -1.38
N ARG A 49 -2.13 -9.30 -2.11
CA ARG A 49 -2.17 -8.88 -3.53
C ARG A 49 -1.71 -7.43 -3.72
N VAL A 50 -2.22 -6.49 -2.92
CA VAL A 50 -1.81 -5.09 -3.00
C VAL A 50 -0.32 -4.94 -2.71
N GLN A 51 0.20 -5.68 -1.74
CA GLN A 51 1.61 -5.64 -1.37
C GLN A 51 2.53 -6.22 -2.46
N GLU A 52 2.09 -7.23 -3.21
CA GLU A 52 2.78 -7.71 -4.41
C GLU A 52 2.82 -6.66 -5.51
N SER A 53 1.70 -6.00 -5.81
CA SER A 53 1.65 -4.90 -6.78
C SER A 53 2.55 -3.73 -6.38
N VAL A 54 2.57 -3.37 -5.09
CA VAL A 54 3.48 -2.34 -4.55
C VAL A 54 4.95 -2.74 -4.71
N LYS A 55 5.29 -4.02 -4.48
CA LYS A 55 6.66 -4.52 -4.71
C LYS A 55 7.05 -4.43 -6.19
N ALA A 56 6.13 -4.77 -7.10
CA ALA A 56 6.37 -4.66 -8.53
C ALA A 56 6.58 -3.21 -8.98
N ALA A 57 5.72 -2.30 -8.55
CA ALA A 57 5.83 -0.86 -8.84
C ALA A 57 7.17 -0.27 -8.35
N LYS A 58 7.60 -0.63 -7.13
CA LYS A 58 8.93 -0.22 -6.62
C LYS A 58 10.08 -0.73 -7.48
N ARG A 59 10.02 -1.97 -7.99
CA ARG A 59 11.04 -2.51 -8.91
C ARG A 59 11.09 -1.73 -10.23
N ASN A 60 9.95 -1.18 -10.66
CA ASN A 60 9.84 -0.35 -11.86
C ASN A 60 10.23 1.11 -11.61
N GLY A 61 10.63 1.48 -10.38
CA GLY A 61 10.98 2.86 -10.04
C GLY A 61 9.76 3.79 -9.97
N GLU A 62 8.56 3.25 -9.83
CA GLU A 62 7.33 4.05 -9.72
C GLU A 62 7.12 4.57 -8.29
N VAL A 63 6.34 5.64 -8.16
CA VAL A 63 5.96 6.23 -6.89
C VAL A 63 4.62 5.65 -6.47
N ILE A 64 4.57 5.02 -5.29
CA ILE A 64 3.34 4.43 -4.74
C ILE A 64 2.36 5.54 -4.35
N ASN A 65 1.10 5.38 -4.76
CA ASN A 65 0.06 6.36 -4.48
C ASN A 65 -0.19 6.49 -2.97
N TYR A 66 -0.54 7.71 -2.53
CA TYR A 66 -0.72 8.02 -1.11
C TYR A 66 -1.89 7.27 -0.47
N ASP A 67 -3.00 7.12 -1.20
CA ASP A 67 -4.19 6.36 -0.80
C ASP A 67 -3.85 4.90 -0.49
N VAL A 68 -3.01 4.25 -1.30
CA VAL A 68 -2.53 2.88 -1.06
C VAL A 68 -1.73 2.78 0.23
N GLN A 69 -0.86 3.75 0.51
CA GLN A 69 -0.07 3.77 1.76
C GLN A 69 -0.95 4.01 2.99
N SER A 70 -1.92 4.92 2.87
CA SER A 70 -2.91 5.21 3.92
C SER A 70 -3.77 3.98 4.22
N TRP A 71 -4.19 3.26 3.18
CA TRP A 71 -4.94 2.02 3.29
C TRP A 71 -4.13 0.92 3.99
N GLN A 72 -2.88 0.67 3.56
CA GLN A 72 -2.00 -0.32 4.21
C GLN A 72 -1.82 -0.01 5.71
N THR A 73 -1.63 1.25 6.05
CA THR A 73 -1.52 1.71 7.45
C THR A 73 -2.80 1.43 8.24
N SER A 74 -3.96 1.64 7.63
CA SER A 74 -5.26 1.39 8.25
C SER A 74 -5.53 -0.09 8.47
N VAL A 75 -5.14 -0.94 7.51
CA VAL A 75 -5.18 -2.41 7.66
C VAL A 75 -4.25 -2.86 8.79
N ASP A 76 -3.05 -2.30 8.93
CA ASP A 76 -2.13 -2.65 10.03
C ASP A 76 -2.69 -2.26 11.40
N LYS A 77 -3.37 -1.12 11.51
CA LYS A 77 -4.09 -0.73 12.74
C LYS A 77 -5.23 -1.69 13.07
N LEU A 78 -5.98 -2.12 12.05
CA LEU A 78 -7.05 -3.11 12.21
C LEU A 78 -6.49 -4.44 12.74
N ILE A 79 -5.35 -4.90 12.21
CA ILE A 79 -4.68 -6.12 12.70
C ILE A 79 -4.39 -6.03 14.19
N GLN A 80 -3.85 -4.90 14.67
CA GLN A 80 -3.60 -4.69 16.09
C GLN A 80 -4.90 -4.73 16.92
N LYS A 81 -5.97 -4.12 16.41
CA LYS A 81 -7.30 -4.17 17.06
C LYS A 81 -7.84 -5.60 17.16
N VAL A 82 -7.63 -6.41 16.12
CA VAL A 82 -8.05 -7.82 16.09
C VAL A 82 -7.23 -8.67 17.08
N LEU A 83 -5.92 -8.44 17.17
CA LEU A 83 -5.05 -9.12 18.15
C LEU A 83 -5.51 -8.86 19.59
N HIS A 84 -5.80 -7.59 19.94
CA HIS A 84 -6.34 -7.26 21.26
C HIS A 84 -7.72 -7.89 21.48
N PHE A 85 -8.57 -7.92 20.45
CA PHE A 85 -9.87 -8.57 20.53
C PHE A 85 -9.76 -10.08 20.81
N GLU A 86 -8.82 -10.76 20.17
CA GLU A 86 -8.53 -12.18 20.39
C GLU A 86 -8.11 -12.47 21.84
N GLU A 87 -7.23 -11.65 22.40
CA GLU A 87 -6.82 -11.76 23.81
C GLU A 87 -8.04 -11.63 24.74
N GLU A 88 -8.93 -10.68 24.50
CA GLU A 88 -10.17 -10.52 25.28
C GLU A 88 -11.09 -11.74 25.21
N VAL A 89 -11.23 -12.36 24.03
CA VAL A 89 -12.04 -13.56 23.81
C VAL A 89 -11.46 -14.74 24.60
N SER A 90 -10.13 -14.90 24.59
CA SER A 90 -9.45 -16.00 25.29
C SER A 90 -9.62 -15.96 26.82
N MET A 91 -9.74 -14.76 27.40
CA MET A 91 -9.81 -14.55 28.86
C MET A 91 -11.23 -14.61 29.45
N LYS A 92 -12.30 -14.43 28.67
CA LYS A 92 -13.66 -14.19 29.19
C LYS A 92 -14.68 -15.24 28.72
N ARG A 93 -14.81 -16.35 29.46
CA ARG A 93 -15.70 -17.49 29.12
C ARG A 93 -17.17 -17.40 29.58
N ARG A 94 -17.60 -16.39 30.38
CA ARG A 94 -18.98 -16.32 30.93
C ARG A 94 -20.00 -15.72 29.95
N CYS A 95 -21.27 -16.16 30.03
CA CYS A 95 -22.35 -15.81 29.08
C CYS A 95 -22.62 -14.30 28.91
N LEU A 96 -22.54 -13.48 29.97
CA LEU A 96 -22.71 -12.02 29.87
C LEU A 96 -21.62 -11.33 29.03
N TYR A 97 -20.45 -11.96 28.90
CA TYR A 97 -19.37 -11.44 28.05
C TYR A 97 -19.55 -11.81 26.58
N ARG A 98 -20.27 -12.89 26.26
CA ARG A 98 -20.52 -13.32 24.87
C ARG A 98 -21.30 -12.26 24.08
N TRP A 99 -22.30 -11.61 24.67
CA TRP A 99 -23.02 -10.52 24.00
C TRP A 99 -22.11 -9.33 23.65
N ASN A 100 -21.27 -8.90 24.60
CA ASN A 100 -20.31 -7.82 24.36
C ASN A 100 -19.27 -8.19 23.31
N ILE A 101 -18.78 -9.43 23.33
CA ILE A 101 -17.85 -9.96 22.32
C ILE A 101 -18.51 -9.99 20.94
N SER A 102 -19.74 -10.52 20.82
CA SER A 102 -20.49 -10.56 19.56
C SER A 102 -20.68 -9.15 18.98
N ARG A 103 -21.07 -8.17 19.81
CA ARG A 103 -21.22 -6.77 19.37
C ARG A 103 -19.90 -6.14 18.93
N LYS A 104 -18.79 -6.46 19.60
CA LYS A 104 -17.45 -6.03 19.17
C LYS A 104 -17.05 -6.67 17.85
N ALA A 105 -17.32 -7.98 17.67
CA ALA A 105 -17.06 -8.68 16.43
C ALA A 105 -17.77 -8.01 15.25
N THR A 106 -19.08 -7.72 15.37
CA THR A 106 -19.84 -7.01 14.32
C THR A 106 -19.22 -5.66 13.95
N LYS A 107 -18.74 -4.88 14.94
CA LYS A 107 -18.08 -3.60 14.68
C LYS A 107 -16.76 -3.78 13.92
N ILE A 108 -15.95 -4.77 14.31
CA ILE A 108 -14.70 -5.07 13.60
C ILE A 108 -15.01 -5.55 12.18
N THR A 109 -16.03 -6.39 11.98
CA THR A 109 -16.47 -6.81 10.64
C THR A 109 -16.86 -5.61 9.77
N GLN A 110 -17.56 -4.61 10.33
CA GLN A 110 -17.87 -3.38 9.59
C GLN A 110 -16.61 -2.60 9.19
N ASP A 111 -15.62 -2.48 10.08
CA ASP A 111 -14.34 -1.85 9.76
C ASP A 111 -13.58 -2.64 8.68
N VAL A 112 -13.63 -3.98 8.71
CA VAL A 112 -13.05 -4.87 7.69
C VAL A 112 -13.69 -4.61 6.33
N LEU A 113 -15.02 -4.63 6.25
CA LEU A 113 -15.78 -4.41 5.01
C LEU A 113 -15.51 -3.01 4.43
N TYR A 114 -15.40 -1.99 5.28
CA TYR A 114 -15.00 -0.65 4.87
C TYR A 114 -13.62 -0.66 4.20
N LEU A 115 -12.63 -1.31 4.84
CA LEU A 115 -11.28 -1.40 4.29
C LEU A 115 -11.22 -2.25 3.02
N GLN A 116 -12.00 -3.31 2.88
CA GLN A 116 -12.07 -4.06 1.62
C GLN A 116 -12.58 -3.18 0.47
N LYS A 117 -13.60 -2.34 0.74
CA LYS A 117 -14.11 -1.40 -0.26
C LYS A 117 -13.06 -0.37 -0.67
N GLU A 118 -12.40 0.25 0.31
CA GLU A 118 -11.32 1.23 0.07
C GLU A 118 -10.09 0.59 -0.60
N GLY A 119 -9.86 -0.71 -0.40
CA GLY A 119 -8.72 -1.45 -0.93
C GLY A 119 -8.83 -1.82 -2.41
N THR A 120 -9.89 -1.37 -3.09
CA THR A 120 -10.10 -1.63 -4.51
C THR A 120 -9.43 -0.54 -5.35
N PHE A 121 -8.16 -0.77 -5.70
CA PHE A 121 -7.35 0.18 -6.47
C PHE A 121 -7.35 -0.17 -7.96
N ASN A 122 -7.58 0.83 -8.83
CA ASN A 122 -7.35 0.69 -10.28
C ASN A 122 -5.85 0.65 -10.60
N ASN A 123 -5.06 1.45 -9.87
CA ASN A 123 -3.61 1.46 -9.98
C ASN A 123 -2.99 1.76 -8.61
N VAL A 124 -1.86 1.14 -8.30
CA VAL A 124 -1.19 1.28 -7.00
C VAL A 124 -0.07 2.32 -6.99
N ALA A 125 0.35 2.78 -8.16
CA ALA A 125 1.49 3.67 -8.33
C ALA A 125 1.33 4.56 -9.57
N HIS A 126 2.22 5.54 -9.71
CA HIS A 126 2.35 6.36 -10.90
C HIS A 126 3.83 6.49 -11.29
N PRO A 127 4.14 6.80 -12.56
CA PRO A 127 5.50 7.03 -12.99
C PRO A 127 6.20 8.06 -12.11
N ALA A 128 7.43 7.76 -11.70
CA ALA A 128 8.23 8.74 -10.99
C ALA A 128 8.46 9.97 -11.88
N PRO A 129 8.61 11.16 -11.28
CA PRO A 129 9.10 12.33 -12.00
C PRO A 129 10.37 11.95 -12.77
N PRO A 130 10.54 12.43 -14.01
CA PRO A 130 11.77 12.20 -14.74
C PRO A 130 12.94 12.61 -13.84
N PRO A 131 14.01 11.80 -13.75
CA PRO A 131 15.19 12.22 -13.03
C PRO A 131 15.59 13.59 -13.56
N MET A 132 15.68 14.57 -12.67
CA MET A 132 16.10 15.91 -13.05
C MET A 132 17.52 15.76 -13.59
N ILE A 133 17.68 15.84 -14.92
CA ILE A 133 18.98 15.77 -15.56
C ILE A 133 19.69 17.07 -15.22
N TRP A 134 20.27 17.15 -14.03
CA TRP A 134 21.25 18.17 -13.71
C TRP A 134 22.57 17.73 -14.31
N SER A 135 23.02 18.48 -15.30
CA SER A 135 24.42 18.43 -15.69
C SER A 135 25.28 18.85 -14.50
N THR A 136 26.12 17.95 -14.00
CA THR A 136 27.01 18.14 -12.84
C THR A 136 28.20 19.05 -13.15
N PHE A 137 28.02 20.05 -14.01
CA PHE A 137 29.06 21.02 -14.31
C PHE A 137 29.25 21.91 -13.07
N LYS A 138 30.26 21.58 -12.25
CA LYS A 138 30.64 22.35 -11.05
C LYS A 138 31.15 23.76 -11.41
N GLU A 139 31.72 23.89 -12.60
CA GLU A 139 32.12 25.14 -13.22
C GLU A 139 31.21 25.35 -14.42
N GLY A 140 30.76 26.60 -14.65
CA GLY A 140 29.97 26.93 -15.84
C GLY A 140 30.71 26.66 -17.15
N PHE A 141 30.11 27.06 -18.27
CA PHE A 141 30.78 27.01 -19.57
C PHE A 141 32.12 27.75 -19.49
N LYS A 142 33.22 27.01 -19.65
CA LYS A 142 34.56 27.63 -19.66
C LYS A 142 34.74 28.32 -21.00
N ASP A 143 34.83 29.64 -20.98
CA ASP A 143 35.00 30.44 -22.17
C ASP A 143 36.40 30.25 -22.78
N PHE A 144 36.44 29.84 -24.04
CA PHE A 144 37.66 29.85 -24.85
C PHE A 144 37.45 30.71 -26.09
N LYS A 145 38.31 31.70 -26.28
CA LYS A 145 38.25 32.59 -27.46
C LYS A 145 38.27 31.81 -28.77
N SER A 146 38.99 30.70 -28.84
CA SER A 146 39.07 29.84 -30.03
C SER A 146 37.73 29.24 -30.46
N ARG A 147 36.75 29.13 -29.54
CA ARG A 147 35.46 28.46 -29.78
C ARG A 147 34.28 29.42 -29.80
N MET A 148 34.49 30.71 -29.52
CA MET A 148 33.44 31.72 -29.39
C MET A 148 32.59 31.86 -30.66
N THR A 149 33.21 31.78 -31.84
CA THR A 149 32.52 31.85 -33.13
C THR A 149 31.53 30.68 -33.31
N HIS A 150 31.93 29.47 -32.92
CA HIS A 150 31.09 28.28 -32.97
C HIS A 150 29.98 28.32 -31.92
N VAL A 151 30.29 28.76 -30.69
CA VAL A 151 29.30 28.96 -29.62
C VAL A 151 28.22 29.94 -30.05
N ASN A 152 28.62 31.09 -30.62
CA ASN A 152 27.67 32.10 -31.08
C ASN A 152 26.76 31.56 -32.19
N ARG A 153 27.35 30.84 -33.16
CA ARG A 153 26.59 30.21 -34.23
C ARG A 153 25.58 29.19 -33.70
N VAL A 154 25.98 28.32 -32.77
CA VAL A 154 25.06 27.35 -32.14
C VAL A 154 23.96 28.06 -31.37
N THR A 155 24.32 29.09 -30.58
CA THR A 155 23.35 29.88 -29.80
C THR A 155 22.34 30.60 -30.69
N GLU A 156 22.75 31.10 -31.85
CA GLU A 156 21.85 31.74 -32.82
C GLU A 156 20.89 30.72 -33.45
N VAL A 157 21.38 29.54 -33.82
CA VAL A 157 20.54 28.46 -34.36
C VAL A 157 19.55 27.95 -33.31
N LEU A 158 19.95 27.87 -32.03
CA LEU A 158 19.07 27.45 -30.93
C LEU A 158 17.91 28.42 -30.66
N LYS A 159 18.02 29.69 -31.08
CA LYS A 159 16.90 30.65 -30.96
C LYS A 159 15.81 30.40 -32.00
N ASN A 160 16.06 29.59 -33.02
CA ASN A 160 15.08 29.29 -34.07
C ASN A 160 14.22 28.08 -33.67
N GLU A 161 12.93 28.31 -33.43
CA GLU A 161 11.95 27.28 -33.04
C GLU A 161 11.68 26.23 -34.13
N GLU A 162 12.03 26.50 -35.40
CA GLU A 162 11.90 25.54 -36.50
C GLU A 162 12.99 24.45 -36.47
N VAL A 163 14.12 24.71 -35.77
CA VAL A 163 15.25 23.77 -35.70
C VAL A 163 15.02 22.78 -34.54
N ARG A 164 14.78 21.51 -34.90
CA ARG A 164 14.51 20.44 -33.91
C ARG A 164 15.76 19.70 -33.42
N MET A 165 16.89 19.81 -34.13
CA MET A 165 18.11 19.06 -33.83
C MET A 165 19.36 19.79 -34.34
N ILE A 166 20.43 19.78 -33.55
CA ILE A 166 21.76 20.28 -33.94
C ILE A 166 22.77 19.15 -33.70
N GLY A 167 23.52 18.78 -34.74
CA GLY A 167 24.67 17.90 -34.63
C GLY A 167 25.97 18.69 -34.53
N ILE A 168 26.80 18.38 -33.54
CA ILE A 168 28.16 18.92 -33.40
C ILE A 168 29.15 17.78 -33.59
N CYS A 169 30.14 17.94 -34.47
CA CYS A 169 31.18 16.95 -34.73
C CYS A 169 32.57 17.59 -34.75
N GLY A 170 33.59 16.80 -34.42
CA GLY A 170 34.97 17.25 -34.35
C GLY A 170 35.90 16.11 -33.92
N MET A 171 37.21 16.36 -33.93
CA MET A 171 38.17 15.41 -33.38
C MET A 171 37.99 15.27 -31.86
N GLY A 172 38.44 14.14 -31.30
CA GLY A 172 38.40 13.92 -29.86
C GLY A 172 39.19 15.02 -29.11
N GLY A 173 38.60 15.56 -28.04
CA GLY A 173 39.24 16.60 -27.22
C GLY A 173 39.10 18.02 -27.74
N CYS A 174 38.37 18.27 -28.85
CA CYS A 174 38.14 19.62 -29.35
C CYS A 174 37.27 20.48 -28.41
N GLY A 175 36.31 19.84 -27.73
CA GLY A 175 35.44 20.45 -26.72
C GLY A 175 34.47 21.48 -27.28
#